data_AF-A0A2T0WMI6-F1
#
_entry.id   AF-A0A2T0WMI6-F1
#
_cell.length_a   1.000
_cell.length_b   1.000
_cell.length_c   1.000
_cell.angle_alpha   90.00
_cell.angle_beta   90.00
_cell.angle_gamma   90.00
#
_symmetry.space_group_name_H-M   'P 1'
#
loop_
_entity.id
_entity.type
_entity.pdbx_description
1 polymer ?
#
loop_
_entity_poly.entity_id
_entity_poly.type
_entity_poly.pdbx_seq_one_letter_code
_entity_poly.pdbx_strand_id
1 'polypeptide(L)'
;MGKIKILALFLLTAWLSHSCSQEEVDQKVLLPSNLTVEVDQTESGLVSVTFQADNVNFFKVGFGVGSEVPQRVAGNQASYTYRESGEFQITVQAHTTEEDFISEVVNVTIAETVAGGLIPDEGYVSPEEYSGYRLVWQDEFEGSSLSSDWVHELGDGCPNLCGWGNNESQFYRRENTTVTDGYLIIEAKEERVGGKEYTSSRIKTQDMQSFTYGRIDVRALLPKGQGIWPAIWMLGDNITEVSWPACGEIDIMELIGGSQSGRDDTVHGTVHWDNNGTYANFGGSKTLSDGIFNDKFYVFSIIWDAEKIIWLLDNVPYHEIDIRPQGLDEFRRPFFFLLNVAVGGNWPGYPNASTSFPQRMVVDYVRVFQAD
;
A
#
# COMPACT_ATOMS: atom_id res chain seq x y z
N MET A 1 -8.00 -88.20 -66.10
CA MET A 1 -8.72 -89.18 -65.26
C MET A 1 -8.25 -88.99 -63.81
N GLY A 2 -9.16 -88.75 -62.86
CA GLY A 2 -8.84 -88.61 -61.42
C GLY A 2 -9.49 -87.39 -60.76
N LYS A 3 -10.49 -87.62 -59.90
CA LYS A 3 -11.34 -86.66 -59.15
C LYS A 3 -10.65 -86.18 -57.87
N ILE A 4 -11.14 -85.10 -57.24
CA ILE A 4 -11.49 -85.00 -55.80
C ILE A 4 -12.43 -83.78 -55.61
N LYS A 5 -13.54 -83.97 -54.89
CA LYS A 5 -14.49 -82.93 -54.44
C LYS A 5 -14.36 -82.75 -52.92
N ILE A 6 -14.36 -81.51 -52.43
CA ILE A 6 -14.45 -81.16 -51.01
C ILE A 6 -15.85 -80.60 -50.75
N LEU A 7 -16.50 -81.10 -49.69
CA LEU A 7 -17.82 -80.69 -49.20
C LEU A 7 -17.63 -79.99 -47.85
N ALA A 8 -18.08 -78.75 -47.72
CA ALA A 8 -18.09 -77.99 -46.46
C ALA A 8 -19.52 -77.89 -45.92
N LEU A 9 -19.69 -78.19 -44.64
CA LEU A 9 -20.94 -78.21 -43.89
C LEU A 9 -21.01 -76.93 -43.03
N PHE A 10 -22.03 -76.10 -43.19
CA PHE A 10 -22.31 -74.95 -42.31
C PHE A 10 -23.41 -75.33 -41.32
N LEU A 11 -23.10 -75.25 -40.02
CA LEU A 11 -24.06 -75.37 -38.91
C LEU A 11 -24.36 -73.98 -38.35
N LEU A 12 -25.65 -73.65 -38.26
CA LEU A 12 -26.20 -72.43 -37.68
C LEU A 12 -26.40 -72.64 -36.16
N THR A 13 -25.80 -71.81 -35.31
CA THR A 13 -26.10 -71.77 -33.86
C THR A 13 -26.60 -70.38 -33.46
N ALA A 14 -27.86 -70.32 -33.03
CA ALA A 14 -28.49 -69.13 -32.48
C ALA A 14 -27.98 -68.85 -31.06
N TRP A 15 -27.52 -67.62 -30.80
CA TRP A 15 -27.19 -67.11 -29.48
C TRP A 15 -28.30 -66.16 -29.02
N LEU A 16 -28.99 -66.52 -27.93
CA LEU A 16 -29.93 -65.68 -27.21
C LEU A 16 -29.14 -64.68 -26.35
N SER A 17 -29.20 -63.39 -26.69
CA SER A 17 -28.66 -62.31 -25.88
C SER A 17 -29.58 -62.05 -24.68
N HIS A 18 -29.11 -62.39 -23.47
CA HIS A 18 -29.66 -61.89 -22.22
C HIS A 18 -29.30 -60.40 -22.09
N SER A 19 -30.32 -59.54 -22.21
CA SER A 19 -30.23 -58.12 -21.88
C SER A 19 -30.22 -57.98 -20.35
N CYS A 20 -29.09 -57.59 -19.78
CA CYS A 20 -29.04 -57.03 -18.43
C CYS A 20 -29.46 -55.56 -18.53
N SER A 21 -30.68 -55.23 -18.11
CA SER A 21 -31.04 -53.85 -17.80
C SER A 21 -30.44 -53.51 -16.43
N GLN A 22 -29.28 -52.84 -16.40
CA GLN A 22 -28.93 -52.03 -15.24
C GLN A 22 -29.86 -50.82 -15.27
N GLU A 23 -30.69 -50.66 -14.24
CA GLU A 23 -31.37 -49.40 -13.99
C GLU A 23 -30.29 -48.33 -13.79
N GLU A 24 -30.25 -47.34 -14.68
CA GLU A 24 -29.52 -46.11 -14.41
C GLU A 24 -30.14 -45.50 -13.15
N VAL A 25 -29.38 -45.48 -12.06
CA VAL A 25 -29.73 -44.70 -10.87
C VAL A 25 -29.63 -43.25 -11.30
N ASP A 26 -30.77 -42.64 -11.61
CA ASP A 26 -30.90 -41.20 -11.85
C ASP A 26 -30.51 -40.49 -10.55
N GLN A 27 -29.22 -40.18 -10.41
CA GLN A 27 -28.71 -39.41 -9.28
C GLN A 27 -29.22 -37.98 -9.46
N LYS A 28 -30.40 -37.74 -8.91
CA LYS A 28 -31.01 -36.40 -8.88
C LYS A 28 -30.02 -35.44 -8.21
N VAL A 29 -29.43 -34.56 -9.02
CA VAL A 29 -28.54 -33.50 -8.54
C VAL A 29 -29.33 -32.63 -7.57
N LEU A 30 -28.84 -32.55 -6.33
CA LEU A 30 -29.39 -31.64 -5.33
C LEU A 30 -28.82 -30.26 -5.61
N LEU A 31 -29.67 -29.34 -6.03
CA LEU A 31 -29.30 -27.94 -6.20
C LEU A 31 -28.94 -27.32 -4.85
N PRO A 32 -28.00 -26.36 -4.81
CA PRO A 32 -27.71 -25.63 -3.60
C PRO A 32 -28.92 -24.82 -3.10
N SER A 33 -28.94 -24.50 -1.82
CA SER A 33 -30.01 -23.71 -1.19
C SER A 33 -29.46 -22.79 -0.11
N ASN A 34 -30.26 -21.81 0.32
CA ASN A 34 -29.91 -20.89 1.42
C ASN A 34 -28.60 -20.14 1.20
N LEU A 35 -28.35 -19.67 -0.03
CA LEU A 35 -27.22 -18.80 -0.32
C LEU A 35 -27.37 -17.48 0.42
N THR A 36 -26.42 -17.18 1.30
CA THR A 36 -26.26 -15.89 1.97
C THR A 36 -24.95 -15.26 1.55
N VAL A 37 -24.96 -13.94 1.32
CA VAL A 37 -23.77 -13.16 0.98
C VAL A 37 -23.69 -11.97 1.93
N GLU A 38 -22.56 -11.84 2.60
CA GLU A 38 -22.21 -10.69 3.41
C GLU A 38 -21.11 -9.91 2.71
N VAL A 39 -21.21 -8.58 2.73
CA VAL A 39 -20.28 -7.68 2.06
C VAL A 39 -19.70 -6.72 3.09
N ASP A 40 -18.39 -6.61 3.11
CA ASP A 40 -17.64 -5.61 3.86
C ASP A 40 -16.85 -4.73 2.88
N GLN A 41 -16.84 -3.43 3.11
CA GLN A 41 -16.17 -2.45 2.25
C GLN A 41 -15.34 -1.49 3.08
N THR A 42 -14.11 -1.25 2.65
CA THR A 42 -13.20 -0.29 3.29
C THR A 42 -13.07 1.01 2.48
N GLU A 43 -12.45 2.02 3.09
CA GLU A 43 -12.19 3.31 2.43
C GLU A 43 -11.13 3.23 1.30
N SER A 44 -10.36 2.14 1.21
CA SER A 44 -9.40 1.94 0.10
C SER A 44 -10.07 1.49 -1.20
N GLY A 45 -11.36 1.13 -1.12
CA GLY A 45 -12.09 0.45 -2.19
C GLY A 45 -12.03 -1.08 -2.09
N LEU A 46 -11.40 -1.68 -1.06
CA LEU A 46 -11.45 -3.13 -0.87
C LEU A 46 -12.86 -3.54 -0.51
N VAL A 47 -13.41 -4.46 -1.30
CA VAL A 47 -14.67 -5.13 -1.00
C VAL A 47 -14.40 -6.61 -0.80
N SER A 48 -14.73 -7.09 0.40
CA SER A 48 -14.66 -8.49 0.76
C SER A 48 -16.06 -9.07 0.84
N VAL A 49 -16.27 -10.20 0.18
CA VAL A 49 -17.54 -10.93 0.22
C VAL A 49 -17.35 -12.29 0.88
N THR A 50 -18.17 -12.57 1.89
CA THR A 50 -18.26 -13.88 2.55
C THR A 50 -19.58 -14.51 2.19
N PHE A 51 -19.59 -15.79 1.84
CA PHE A 51 -20.78 -16.46 1.35
C PHE A 51 -20.92 -17.87 1.90
N GLN A 52 -22.16 -18.32 2.07
CA GLN A 52 -22.48 -19.65 2.56
C GLN A 52 -23.73 -20.17 1.86
N ALA A 53 -23.79 -21.47 1.61
CA ALA A 53 -24.98 -22.15 1.09
C ALA A 53 -24.93 -23.64 1.47
N ASP A 54 -26.09 -24.29 1.45
CA ASP A 54 -26.23 -25.73 1.64
C ASP A 54 -26.02 -26.48 0.31
N ASN A 55 -25.59 -27.75 0.38
CA ASN A 55 -25.38 -28.64 -0.76
C ASN A 55 -24.42 -28.09 -1.84
N VAL A 56 -23.41 -27.32 -1.44
CA VAL A 56 -22.40 -26.74 -2.33
C VAL A 56 -21.16 -27.63 -2.44
N ASN A 57 -20.65 -27.75 -3.67
CA ASN A 57 -19.32 -28.27 -3.95
C ASN A 57 -18.27 -27.16 -4.12
N PHE A 58 -18.66 -26.01 -4.68
CA PHE A 58 -17.77 -24.86 -4.84
C PHE A 58 -18.56 -23.56 -5.12
N PHE A 59 -17.87 -22.43 -5.02
CA PHE A 59 -18.42 -21.13 -5.36
C PHE A 59 -17.71 -20.51 -6.56
N LYS A 60 -18.42 -19.64 -7.28
CA LYS A 60 -17.83 -18.67 -8.20
C LYS A 60 -18.24 -17.26 -7.83
N VAL A 61 -17.34 -16.29 -8.00
CA VAL A 61 -17.60 -14.88 -7.70
C VAL A 61 -17.16 -14.01 -8.87
N GLY A 62 -18.00 -13.06 -9.25
CA GLY A 62 -17.64 -11.94 -10.15
C GLY A 62 -17.93 -10.63 -9.45
N PHE A 63 -17.04 -9.66 -9.54
CA PHE A 63 -17.14 -8.36 -8.85
C PHE A 63 -17.78 -7.27 -9.73
N GLY A 64 -18.23 -7.62 -10.94
CA GLY A 64 -18.95 -6.73 -11.82
C GLY A 64 -18.04 -5.71 -12.52
N VAL A 65 -16.76 -6.02 -12.69
CA VAL A 65 -15.81 -5.14 -13.39
C VAL A 65 -15.70 -5.53 -14.87
N GLY A 66 -16.03 -4.57 -15.74
CA GLY A 66 -15.95 -4.75 -17.19
C GLY A 66 -16.91 -5.84 -17.70
N SER A 67 -16.37 -6.82 -18.43
CA SER A 67 -17.13 -7.94 -19.00
C SER A 67 -16.79 -9.29 -18.35
N GLU A 68 -16.29 -9.26 -17.12
CA GLU A 68 -15.90 -10.47 -16.42
C GLU A 68 -17.09 -11.39 -16.13
N VAL A 69 -16.79 -12.68 -16.02
CA VAL A 69 -17.73 -13.72 -15.63
C VAL A 69 -17.27 -14.32 -14.30
N PRO A 70 -18.18 -14.78 -13.42
CA PRO A 70 -17.81 -15.33 -12.13
C PRO A 70 -16.75 -16.43 -12.22
N GLN A 71 -15.68 -16.30 -11.44
CA GLN A 71 -14.56 -17.25 -11.40
C GLN A 71 -14.60 -18.09 -10.14
N ARG A 72 -14.14 -19.35 -10.22
CA ARG A 72 -14.08 -20.24 -9.07
C ARG A 72 -13.13 -19.67 -8.01
N VAL A 73 -13.57 -19.71 -6.76
CA VAL A 73 -12.81 -19.21 -5.60
C VAL A 73 -12.47 -20.34 -4.63
N ALA A 74 -11.43 -20.15 -3.84
CA ALA A 74 -11.06 -21.07 -2.78
C ALA A 74 -11.85 -20.74 -1.51
N GLY A 75 -12.56 -21.74 -0.96
CA GLY A 75 -13.32 -21.57 0.27
C GLY A 75 -14.60 -20.76 0.09
N ASN A 76 -14.89 -19.92 1.08
CA ASN A 76 -16.18 -19.25 1.26
C ASN A 76 -16.05 -17.71 1.34
N GLN A 77 -14.93 -17.17 0.87
CA GLN A 77 -14.64 -15.74 0.84
C GLN A 77 -13.93 -15.39 -0.47
N ALA A 78 -14.15 -14.17 -0.96
CA ALA A 78 -13.40 -13.56 -2.04
C ALA A 78 -13.30 -12.05 -1.81
N SER A 79 -12.31 -11.38 -2.40
CA SER A 79 -12.20 -9.93 -2.32
C SER A 79 -11.73 -9.32 -3.64
N TYR A 80 -12.06 -8.04 -3.81
CA TYR A 80 -11.64 -7.22 -4.94
C TYR A 80 -11.52 -5.76 -4.51
N THR A 81 -10.48 -5.08 -4.97
CA THR A 81 -10.27 -3.66 -4.66
C THR A 81 -10.68 -2.81 -5.85
N TYR A 82 -11.78 -2.06 -5.70
CA TYR A 82 -12.27 -1.16 -6.73
C TYR A 82 -11.41 0.10 -6.80
N ARG A 83 -11.05 0.50 -8.02
CA ARG A 83 -10.21 1.66 -8.31
C ARG A 83 -10.95 2.78 -9.04
N GLU A 84 -12.22 2.55 -9.36
CA GLU A 84 -13.13 3.57 -9.90
C GLU A 84 -14.37 3.67 -9.02
N SER A 85 -14.87 4.88 -8.83
CA SER A 85 -16.15 5.09 -8.17
C SER A 85 -17.28 4.64 -9.08
N GLY A 86 -18.33 4.07 -8.51
CA GLY A 86 -19.48 3.63 -9.27
C GLY A 86 -20.34 2.65 -8.49
N GLU A 87 -21.37 2.18 -9.17
CA GLU A 87 -22.17 1.06 -8.70
C GLU A 87 -21.70 -0.21 -9.41
N PHE A 88 -21.42 -1.25 -8.63
CA PHE A 88 -20.99 -2.54 -9.14
C PHE A 88 -21.91 -3.65 -8.64
N GLN A 89 -22.02 -4.72 -9.42
CA GLN A 89 -22.85 -5.86 -9.10
C GLN A 89 -21.97 -7.08 -8.85
N ILE A 90 -21.85 -7.46 -7.58
CA ILE A 90 -21.15 -8.67 -7.20
C ILE A 90 -22.10 -9.84 -7.38
N THR A 91 -21.73 -10.79 -8.23
CA THR A 91 -22.47 -12.03 -8.45
C THR A 91 -21.77 -13.18 -7.74
N VAL A 92 -22.45 -13.81 -6.80
CA VAL A 92 -21.98 -15.03 -6.12
C VAL A 92 -22.81 -16.21 -6.60
N GLN A 93 -22.15 -17.26 -7.07
CA GLN A 93 -22.78 -18.50 -7.51
C GLN A 93 -22.36 -19.64 -6.59
N ALA A 94 -23.35 -20.36 -6.06
CA ALA A 94 -23.18 -21.58 -5.27
C ALA A 94 -23.44 -22.78 -6.19
N HIS A 95 -22.43 -23.62 -6.43
CA HIS A 95 -22.47 -24.70 -7.43
C HIS A 95 -22.47 -26.09 -6.79
N THR A 96 -23.31 -26.98 -7.31
CA THR A 96 -23.15 -28.44 -7.18
C THR A 96 -22.37 -29.00 -8.37
N THR A 97 -22.66 -28.53 -9.58
CA THR A 97 -21.91 -28.82 -10.81
C THR A 97 -21.62 -27.51 -11.54
N GLU A 98 -20.88 -27.56 -12.66
CA GLU A 98 -20.65 -26.36 -13.48
C GLU A 98 -21.95 -25.77 -14.05
N GLU A 99 -22.97 -26.60 -14.29
CA GLU A 99 -24.26 -26.20 -14.87
C GLU A 99 -25.36 -26.00 -13.81
N ASP A 100 -25.22 -26.63 -12.64
CA ASP A 100 -26.21 -26.63 -11.56
C ASP A 100 -25.80 -25.71 -10.41
N PHE A 101 -26.41 -24.52 -10.34
CA PHE A 101 -26.12 -23.52 -9.32
C PHE A 101 -27.33 -22.64 -8.97
N ILE A 102 -27.23 -21.98 -7.81
CA ILE A 102 -28.03 -20.80 -7.47
C ILE A 102 -27.11 -19.56 -7.42
N SER A 103 -27.68 -18.38 -7.61
CA SER A 103 -26.92 -17.13 -7.62
C SER A 103 -27.58 -16.05 -6.79
N GLU A 104 -26.77 -15.25 -6.13
CA GLU A 104 -27.16 -14.01 -5.45
C GLU A 104 -26.40 -12.85 -6.10
N VAL A 105 -27.05 -11.70 -6.27
CA VAL A 105 -26.42 -10.47 -6.76
C VAL A 105 -26.52 -9.41 -5.68
N VAL A 106 -25.38 -8.88 -5.26
CA VAL A 106 -25.29 -7.79 -4.29
C VAL A 106 -24.77 -6.54 -5.00
N ASN A 107 -25.48 -5.43 -4.84
CA ASN A 107 -25.02 -4.14 -5.35
C ASN A 107 -24.09 -3.50 -4.32
N VAL A 108 -22.94 -3.01 -4.77
CA VAL A 108 -22.01 -2.22 -3.96
C VAL A 108 -21.80 -0.87 -4.61
N THR A 109 -21.72 0.17 -3.78
CA THR A 109 -21.45 1.54 -4.25
C THR A 109 -20.08 1.95 -3.76
N ILE A 110 -19.15 2.11 -4.69
CA ILE A 110 -17.84 2.69 -4.42
C ILE A 110 -18.00 4.19 -4.60
N ALA A 111 -18.13 4.91 -3.50
CA ALA A 111 -18.18 6.36 -3.54
C ALA A 111 -16.81 6.90 -3.95
N GLU A 112 -16.78 8.00 -4.71
CA GLU A 112 -15.60 8.89 -4.66
C GLU A 112 -15.50 9.34 -3.21
N THR A 113 -14.58 8.77 -2.44
CA THR A 113 -14.33 9.25 -1.08
C THR A 113 -13.84 10.69 -1.21
N VAL A 114 -14.72 11.60 -0.84
CA VAL A 114 -14.58 13.05 -1.00
C VAL A 114 -13.23 13.48 -0.41
N ALA A 115 -12.40 14.04 -1.29
CA ALA A 115 -11.05 14.55 -1.10
C ALA A 115 -9.98 13.51 -0.71
N GLY A 116 -9.56 12.76 -1.73
CA GLY A 116 -8.42 11.86 -1.69
C GLY A 116 -8.34 10.96 -2.91
N GLY A 117 -9.48 10.71 -3.57
CA GLY A 117 -9.59 9.74 -4.66
C GLY A 117 -9.46 8.30 -4.15
N LEU A 118 -9.66 7.33 -5.04
CA LEU A 118 -9.32 5.93 -4.75
C LEU A 118 -7.80 5.78 -4.80
N ILE A 119 -7.26 4.91 -3.95
CA ILE A 119 -5.83 4.61 -3.92
C ILE A 119 -5.47 3.92 -5.25
N PRO A 120 -4.63 4.52 -6.12
CA PRO A 120 -4.26 3.94 -7.40
C PRO A 120 -3.38 2.70 -7.19
N ASP A 121 -3.49 1.70 -8.06
CA ASP A 121 -2.63 0.49 -7.98
C ASP A 121 -1.34 0.63 -8.79
N GLU A 122 -1.27 1.67 -9.62
CA GLU A 122 -0.13 1.93 -10.50
C GLU A 122 1.10 2.44 -9.74
N GLY A 123 2.27 2.24 -10.33
CA GLY A 123 3.53 2.74 -9.79
C GLY A 123 4.65 1.72 -9.89
N TYR A 124 5.86 2.17 -9.62
CA TYR A 124 7.00 1.26 -9.47
C TYR A 124 6.86 0.45 -8.17
N VAL A 125 7.34 -0.79 -8.17
CA VAL A 125 7.44 -1.65 -6.99
C VAL A 125 8.90 -2.09 -6.89
N SER A 126 9.53 -1.88 -5.74
CA SER A 126 10.91 -2.29 -5.54
C SER A 126 11.04 -3.82 -5.35
N PRO A 127 12.17 -4.41 -5.78
CA PRO A 127 12.51 -5.78 -5.42
C PRO A 127 12.51 -6.04 -3.92
N GLU A 128 12.19 -7.28 -3.53
CA GLU A 128 12.33 -7.79 -2.16
C GLU A 128 13.72 -8.35 -1.86
N GLU A 129 14.60 -8.38 -2.86
CA GLU A 129 15.96 -8.87 -2.72
C GLU A 129 16.94 -8.03 -3.56
N TYR A 130 18.11 -7.76 -3.00
CA TYR A 130 19.21 -7.08 -3.69
C TYR A 130 20.50 -7.88 -3.48
N SER A 131 21.28 -8.05 -4.54
CA SER A 131 22.57 -8.75 -4.44
C SER A 131 23.48 -8.08 -3.40
N GLY A 132 23.96 -8.87 -2.43
CA GLY A 132 24.84 -8.40 -1.35
C GLY A 132 24.14 -7.68 -0.21
N TYR A 133 22.80 -7.70 -0.19
CA TYR A 133 21.99 -7.21 0.91
C TYR A 133 20.98 -8.27 1.34
N ARG A 134 20.62 -8.25 2.61
CA ARG A 134 19.48 -8.99 3.17
C ARG A 134 18.42 -8.03 3.69
N LEU A 135 17.15 -8.37 3.49
CA LEU A 135 16.02 -7.71 4.13
C LEU A 135 16.10 -7.97 5.65
N VAL A 136 16.22 -6.91 6.45
CA VAL A 136 16.38 -7.02 7.92
C VAL A 136 15.16 -6.55 8.70
N TRP A 137 14.34 -5.67 8.10
CA TRP A 137 13.10 -5.20 8.68
C TRP A 137 12.17 -4.68 7.58
N GLN A 138 10.88 -4.83 7.77
CA GLN A 138 9.85 -4.21 6.95
C GLN A 138 8.56 -3.99 7.73
N ASP A 139 7.78 -3.02 7.30
CA ASP A 139 6.36 -2.93 7.60
C ASP A 139 5.60 -2.81 6.27
N GLU A 140 4.78 -3.82 5.98
CA GLU A 140 3.90 -3.90 4.80
C GLU A 140 2.48 -3.42 5.14
N PHE A 141 2.28 -2.88 6.35
CA PHE A 141 1.01 -2.35 6.85
C PHE A 141 -0.19 -3.30 6.69
N GLU A 142 0.09 -4.59 6.81
CA GLU A 142 -0.91 -5.64 6.81
C GLU A 142 -1.75 -5.61 8.10
N GLY A 143 -3.03 -5.96 7.97
CA GLY A 143 -3.99 -5.96 9.08
C GLY A 143 -4.80 -4.67 9.20
N SER A 144 -5.25 -4.35 10.41
CA SER A 144 -6.23 -3.29 10.67
C SER A 144 -5.78 -2.22 11.66
N SER A 145 -4.50 -2.25 12.05
CA SER A 145 -3.93 -1.33 13.04
C SER A 145 -2.44 -1.15 12.83
N LEU A 146 -1.94 0.02 13.20
CA LEU A 146 -0.51 0.30 13.24
C LEU A 146 0.23 -0.71 14.14
N SER A 147 1.34 -1.25 13.64
CA SER A 147 2.16 -2.22 14.37
C SER A 147 2.82 -1.60 15.61
N SER A 148 3.35 -2.43 16.50
CA SER A 148 4.07 -1.97 17.70
C SER A 148 5.41 -1.31 17.40
N ASP A 149 5.87 -1.33 16.14
CA ASP A 149 7.12 -0.69 15.72
C ASP A 149 6.98 0.84 15.62
N TRP A 150 5.75 1.37 15.65
CA TRP A 150 5.48 2.80 15.50
C TRP A 150 4.83 3.43 16.73
N VAL A 151 5.16 4.69 16.96
CA VAL A 151 4.61 5.53 18.03
C VAL A 151 4.15 6.86 17.44
N HIS A 152 2.94 7.30 17.81
CA HIS A 152 2.44 8.63 17.43
C HIS A 152 3.09 9.76 18.23
N GLU A 153 3.55 10.79 17.54
CA GLU A 153 3.82 12.11 18.13
C GLU A 153 2.54 12.96 18.06
N LEU A 154 2.16 13.55 19.20
CA LEU A 154 0.86 14.19 19.36
C LEU A 154 1.01 15.71 19.57
N GLY A 155 -0.01 16.44 19.14
CA GLY A 155 -0.13 17.88 19.34
C GLY A 155 0.61 18.71 18.29
N ASP A 156 0.91 19.95 18.65
CA ASP A 156 1.51 20.96 17.77
C ASP A 156 2.94 21.34 18.20
N GLY A 157 3.59 20.49 18.99
CA GLY A 157 4.94 20.70 19.52
C GLY A 157 5.01 21.65 20.73
N CYS A 158 3.91 22.29 21.15
CA CYS A 158 3.92 23.15 22.33
C CYS A 158 4.06 22.38 23.66
N PRO A 159 4.64 23.01 24.71
CA PRO A 159 5.16 24.38 24.75
C PRO A 159 6.61 24.52 24.24
N ASN A 160 7.31 23.41 24.02
CA ASN A 160 8.77 23.42 23.83
C ASN A 160 9.19 23.79 22.39
N LEU A 161 8.40 23.38 21.40
CA LEU A 161 8.69 23.52 19.99
C LEU A 161 7.38 23.78 19.21
N CYS A 162 6.62 24.78 19.64
CA CYS A 162 5.34 25.15 19.02
C CYS A 162 5.45 25.28 17.49
N GLY A 163 4.48 24.71 16.77
CA GLY A 163 4.53 24.61 15.30
C GLY A 163 5.67 23.74 14.80
N TRP A 164 6.12 22.78 15.62
CA TRP A 164 7.23 21.84 15.36
C TRP A 164 8.53 22.50 14.88
N GLY A 165 8.74 23.77 15.23
CA GLY A 165 9.93 24.55 14.85
C GLY A 165 9.81 25.23 13.47
N ASN A 166 8.79 24.87 12.69
CA ASN A 166 8.60 25.32 11.31
C ASN A 166 7.35 26.19 11.12
N ASN A 167 6.72 26.63 12.20
CA ASN A 167 5.43 27.34 12.19
C ASN A 167 4.30 26.54 11.52
N GLU A 168 4.32 25.24 11.75
CA GLU A 168 3.30 24.30 11.27
C GLU A 168 1.93 24.57 11.92
N SER A 169 0.86 24.34 11.13
CA SER A 169 -0.52 24.72 11.49
C SER A 169 -1.40 23.53 11.88
N GLN A 170 -0.93 22.29 11.76
CA GLN A 170 -1.67 21.10 12.19
C GLN A 170 -1.53 20.81 13.69
N PHE A 171 -2.49 20.05 14.21
CA PHE A 171 -2.40 19.34 15.47
C PHE A 171 -2.33 17.83 15.19
N TYR A 172 -1.20 17.19 15.50
CA TYR A 172 -1.01 15.76 15.23
C TYR A 172 -1.81 14.87 16.19
N ARG A 173 -2.51 13.86 15.65
CA ARG A 173 -3.29 12.89 16.43
C ARG A 173 -3.28 11.48 15.83
N ARG A 174 -3.78 10.53 16.61
CA ARG A 174 -3.87 9.11 16.21
C ARG A 174 -5.01 8.86 15.23
N GLU A 175 -6.10 9.61 15.36
CA GLU A 175 -7.33 9.53 14.56
C GLU A 175 -7.14 9.94 13.09
N ASN A 176 -5.94 10.40 12.75
CA ASN A 176 -5.50 10.75 11.41
C ASN A 176 -4.60 9.66 10.79
N THR A 177 -4.45 8.51 11.46
CA THR A 177 -3.77 7.31 10.96
C THR A 177 -4.78 6.19 10.79
N THR A 178 -4.81 5.59 9.61
CA THR A 178 -5.55 4.37 9.32
C THR A 178 -4.58 3.33 8.76
N VAL A 179 -4.70 2.08 9.19
CA VAL A 179 -4.05 0.94 8.54
C VAL A 179 -5.15 0.02 8.03
N THR A 180 -5.18 -0.19 6.71
CA THR A 180 -6.18 -1.00 6.04
C THR A 180 -5.64 -1.47 4.70
N ASP A 181 -5.94 -2.72 4.33
CA ASP A 181 -5.69 -3.25 2.98
C ASP A 181 -4.24 -3.17 2.50
N GLY A 182 -3.29 -3.39 3.43
CA GLY A 182 -1.85 -3.30 3.15
C GLY A 182 -1.32 -1.87 3.06
N TYR A 183 -2.12 -0.88 3.47
CA TYR A 183 -1.71 0.53 3.42
C TYR A 183 -1.73 1.19 4.79
N LEU A 184 -0.70 1.96 5.07
CA LEU A 184 -0.73 3.06 6.03
C LEU A 184 -1.25 4.32 5.34
N ILE A 185 -2.29 4.94 5.91
CA ILE A 185 -2.86 6.19 5.44
C ILE A 185 -2.68 7.25 6.52
N ILE A 186 -1.92 8.30 6.21
CA ILE A 186 -1.83 9.52 7.03
C ILE A 186 -2.69 10.60 6.38
N GLU A 187 -3.75 11.02 7.07
CA GLU A 187 -4.76 11.92 6.54
C GLU A 187 -4.71 13.29 7.23
N ALA A 188 -4.39 14.33 6.47
CA ALA A 188 -4.53 15.72 6.88
C ALA A 188 -5.97 16.21 6.64
N LYS A 189 -6.60 16.80 7.66
CA LYS A 189 -8.00 17.25 7.64
C LYS A 189 -8.10 18.74 8.00
N GLU A 190 -9.08 19.42 7.41
CA GLU A 190 -9.57 20.71 7.91
C GLU A 190 -10.56 20.44 9.05
N GLU A 191 -10.04 20.41 10.27
CA GLU A 191 -10.76 20.04 11.49
C GLU A 191 -10.17 20.80 12.68
N ARG A 192 -11.01 21.54 13.41
CA ARG A 192 -10.55 22.39 14.50
C ARG A 192 -10.31 21.60 15.79
N VAL A 193 -9.05 21.40 16.17
CA VAL A 193 -8.65 20.66 17.39
C VAL A 193 -7.44 21.31 18.03
N GLY A 194 -7.40 21.35 19.38
CA GLY A 194 -6.25 21.87 20.11
C GLY A 194 -5.91 23.34 19.83
N GLY A 195 -6.88 24.13 19.32
CA GLY A 195 -6.65 25.52 18.91
C GLY A 195 -6.03 25.69 17.52
N LYS A 196 -5.87 24.60 16.76
CA LYS A 196 -5.46 24.59 15.36
C LYS A 196 -6.66 24.34 14.45
N GLU A 197 -6.57 24.76 13.19
CA GLU A 197 -7.63 24.56 12.18
C GLU A 197 -7.47 23.25 11.38
N TYR A 198 -6.32 22.58 11.53
CA TYR A 198 -6.01 21.35 10.81
C TYR A 198 -5.58 20.23 11.78
N THR A 199 -5.91 19.00 11.44
CA THR A 199 -5.38 17.79 12.09
C THR A 199 -4.62 16.95 11.08
N SER A 200 -3.65 16.17 11.55
CA SER A 200 -2.89 15.22 10.73
C SER A 200 -2.28 14.14 11.63
N SER A 201 -1.38 13.30 11.11
CA SER A 201 -0.56 12.40 11.92
C SER A 201 0.94 12.54 11.67
N ARG A 202 1.69 12.19 12.70
CA ARG A 202 3.14 12.01 12.71
C ARG A 202 3.45 10.78 13.55
N ILE A 203 4.08 9.80 12.93
CA ILE A 203 4.51 8.56 13.59
C ILE A 203 6.01 8.41 13.47
N LYS A 204 6.61 7.72 14.44
CA LYS A 204 8.04 7.44 14.47
C LYS A 204 8.34 6.04 14.99
N THR A 205 9.50 5.50 14.66
CA THR A 205 9.99 4.21 15.19
C THR A 205 10.99 4.35 16.33
N GLN A 206 11.18 5.56 16.88
CA GLN A 206 12.09 5.80 17.99
C GLN A 206 11.84 4.83 19.16
N ASP A 207 12.91 4.32 19.76
CA ASP A 207 12.92 3.28 20.80
C ASP A 207 12.40 1.89 20.38
N MET A 208 11.93 1.73 19.13
CA MET A 208 11.42 0.46 18.60
C MET A 208 12.33 -0.11 17.51
N GLN A 209 12.60 0.68 16.47
CA GLN A 209 13.41 0.32 15.31
C GLN A 209 14.33 1.48 14.92
N SER A 210 15.64 1.22 14.96
CA SER A 210 16.69 2.13 14.52
C SER A 210 17.70 1.38 13.67
N PHE A 211 18.19 2.02 12.60
CA PHE A 211 19.10 1.39 11.64
C PHE A 211 20.35 2.25 11.45
N THR A 212 21.49 1.59 11.23
CA THR A 212 22.71 2.23 10.72
C THR A 212 23.05 1.61 9.39
N TYR A 213 23.14 2.43 8.35
CA TYR A 213 23.39 2.00 6.98
C TYR A 213 22.32 1.06 6.42
N GLY A 214 22.40 0.86 5.11
CA GLY A 214 21.52 -0.03 4.36
C GLY A 214 20.92 0.65 3.14
N ARG A 215 20.15 -0.14 2.40
CA ARG A 215 19.18 0.36 1.44
C ARG A 215 17.84 0.45 2.13
N ILE A 216 17.17 1.58 1.98
CA ILE A 216 15.82 1.81 2.48
C ILE A 216 14.94 2.09 1.27
N ASP A 217 13.82 1.38 1.15
CA ASP A 217 12.81 1.61 0.13
C ASP A 217 11.47 1.92 0.81
N VAL A 218 10.86 3.05 0.46
CA VAL A 218 9.52 3.43 0.92
C VAL A 218 8.63 3.67 -0.28
N ARG A 219 7.61 2.83 -0.48
CA ARG A 219 6.64 3.00 -1.57
C ARG A 219 5.46 3.81 -1.07
N ALA A 220 5.27 5.00 -1.65
CA ALA A 220 4.21 5.90 -1.23
C ALA A 220 3.57 6.69 -2.38
N LEU A 221 2.30 7.02 -2.20
CA LEU A 221 1.53 8.01 -2.94
C LEU A 221 1.47 9.27 -2.10
N LEU A 222 1.84 10.41 -2.68
CA LEU A 222 1.93 11.67 -1.93
C LEU A 222 0.66 12.51 -2.06
N PRO A 223 0.30 13.30 -1.03
CA PRO A 223 -0.75 14.30 -1.15
C PRO A 223 -0.29 15.47 -2.04
N LYS A 224 -1.22 16.38 -2.33
CA LYS A 224 -0.96 17.57 -3.15
C LYS A 224 -1.63 18.82 -2.61
N GLY A 225 -1.28 19.96 -3.19
CA GLY A 225 -1.98 21.22 -2.96
C GLY A 225 -1.28 22.13 -1.97
N GLN A 226 -1.56 23.43 -2.14
CA GLN A 226 -0.81 24.50 -1.48
C GLN A 226 -0.75 24.32 0.05
N GLY A 227 0.46 24.36 0.60
CA GLY A 227 0.68 24.29 2.04
C GLY A 227 0.66 22.88 2.64
N ILE A 228 0.47 21.84 1.84
CA ILE A 228 0.63 20.44 2.29
C ILE A 228 2.09 20.06 2.21
N TRP A 229 2.61 19.35 3.22
CA TRP A 229 4.02 18.99 3.32
C TRP A 229 4.17 17.56 3.87
N PRO A 230 4.11 16.53 3.01
CA PRO A 230 4.43 15.17 3.40
C PRO A 230 5.94 14.99 3.55
N ALA A 231 6.36 14.19 4.52
CA ALA A 231 7.75 13.84 4.74
C ALA A 231 7.90 12.36 5.13
N ILE A 232 8.91 11.72 4.53
CA ILE A 232 9.45 10.40 4.86
C ILE A 232 10.92 10.65 5.20
N TRP A 233 11.26 10.53 6.48
CA TRP A 233 12.53 11.04 6.97
C TRP A 233 13.00 10.26 8.19
N MET A 234 14.20 10.59 8.65
CA MET A 234 14.87 9.90 9.73
C MET A 234 15.60 10.89 10.62
N LEU A 235 15.65 10.61 11.93
CA LEU A 235 16.45 11.36 12.90
C LEU A 235 17.42 10.44 13.63
N GLY A 236 18.57 10.98 14.02
CA GLY A 236 19.53 10.25 14.84
C GLY A 236 18.93 9.85 16.18
N ASP A 237 19.11 8.59 16.56
CA ASP A 237 18.48 8.00 17.76
C ASP A 237 18.93 8.66 19.07
N ASN A 238 20.11 9.29 19.03
CA ASN A 238 20.69 10.04 20.13
C ASN A 238 20.13 11.48 20.29
N ILE A 239 19.04 11.84 19.60
CA ILE A 239 18.42 13.18 19.67
C ILE A 239 18.12 13.64 21.10
N THR A 240 17.78 12.73 22.01
CA THR A 240 17.51 13.05 23.43
C THR A 240 18.79 13.38 24.22
N GLU A 241 19.96 13.02 23.69
CA GLU A 241 21.26 13.26 24.30
C GLU A 241 21.94 14.54 23.77
N VAL A 242 21.84 14.77 22.45
CA VAL A 242 22.60 15.86 21.78
C VAL A 242 21.73 16.93 21.14
N SER A 243 20.41 16.71 21.05
CA SER A 243 19.45 17.58 20.36
C SER A 243 19.70 17.73 18.85
N TRP A 244 18.71 18.28 18.16
CA TRP A 244 18.85 18.71 16.78
C TRP A 244 19.67 20.02 16.70
N PRO A 245 20.54 20.22 15.69
CA PRO A 245 20.82 19.33 14.55
C PRO A 245 21.95 18.33 14.80
N ALA A 246 22.54 18.29 16.00
CA ALA A 246 23.70 17.45 16.33
C ALA A 246 23.39 15.93 16.36
N CYS A 247 22.12 15.55 16.33
CA CYS A 247 21.71 14.16 16.13
C CYS A 247 21.79 13.72 14.67
N GLY A 248 21.77 14.67 13.72
CA GLY A 248 21.59 14.40 12.31
C GLY A 248 20.13 14.15 11.92
N GLU A 249 19.82 14.47 10.67
CA GLU A 249 18.53 14.26 10.01
C GLU A 249 18.78 13.81 8.56
N ILE A 250 18.06 12.80 8.10
CA ILE A 250 18.07 12.32 6.71
C ILE A 250 16.65 12.33 6.19
N ASP A 251 16.34 13.27 5.31
CA ASP A 251 15.07 13.33 4.60
C ASP A 251 15.15 12.47 3.36
N ILE A 252 14.50 11.30 3.39
CA ILE A 252 14.44 10.40 2.23
C ILE A 252 13.56 11.03 1.15
N MET A 253 12.48 11.68 1.56
CA MET A 253 11.57 12.41 0.70
C MET A 253 10.85 13.50 1.49
N GLU A 254 10.92 14.72 0.98
CA GLU A 254 9.96 15.78 1.27
C GLU A 254 9.34 16.29 -0.02
N LEU A 255 8.08 16.75 0.06
CA LEU A 255 7.42 17.44 -1.03
C LEU A 255 6.80 18.73 -0.52
N ILE A 256 6.86 19.78 -1.35
CA ILE A 256 6.08 20.99 -1.12
C ILE A 256 4.82 20.91 -1.97
N GLY A 257 3.63 20.88 -1.37
CA GLY A 257 2.38 20.85 -2.11
C GLY A 257 2.02 22.19 -2.74
N GLY A 258 1.46 22.18 -3.96
CA GLY A 258 0.93 23.32 -4.70
C GLY A 258 1.15 23.22 -6.21
N SER A 259 0.35 23.95 -6.98
CA SER A 259 0.31 23.83 -8.45
C SER A 259 1.41 24.58 -9.22
N GLN A 260 2.32 25.26 -8.52
CA GLN A 260 3.48 25.89 -9.17
C GLN A 260 4.52 24.82 -9.52
N SER A 261 5.26 24.99 -10.61
CA SER A 261 6.35 24.06 -10.95
C SER A 261 7.38 24.01 -9.82
N GLY A 262 7.90 22.81 -9.53
CA GLY A 262 8.81 22.61 -8.40
C GLY A 262 8.11 22.26 -7.09
N ARG A 263 6.86 21.76 -7.14
CA ARG A 263 6.01 21.51 -5.97
C ARG A 263 5.34 20.14 -6.05
N ASP A 264 4.07 20.04 -6.45
CA ASP A 264 3.36 18.74 -6.55
C ASP A 264 4.09 17.72 -7.47
N ASP A 265 4.95 18.21 -8.38
CA ASP A 265 5.75 17.44 -9.34
C ASP A 265 7.21 17.20 -8.90
N THR A 266 7.62 17.67 -7.71
CA THR A 266 9.02 17.69 -7.28
C THR A 266 9.18 17.24 -5.84
N VAL A 267 10.10 16.30 -5.62
CA VAL A 267 10.53 15.86 -4.29
C VAL A 267 11.95 16.32 -3.97
N HIS A 268 12.27 16.36 -2.69
CA HIS A 268 13.54 16.77 -2.13
C HIS A 268 14.10 15.67 -1.24
N GLY A 269 15.42 15.47 -1.31
CA GLY A 269 16.17 14.62 -0.41
C GLY A 269 17.29 15.45 0.21
N THR A 270 17.36 15.49 1.53
CA THR A 270 18.20 16.43 2.28
C THR A 270 18.84 15.75 3.47
N VAL A 271 20.01 16.25 3.87
CA VAL A 271 20.60 15.96 5.18
C VAL A 271 20.80 17.24 5.97
N HIS A 272 20.61 17.17 7.29
CA HIS A 272 20.82 18.27 8.23
C HIS A 272 21.75 17.84 9.38
N TRP A 273 22.69 18.70 9.77
CA TRP A 273 23.66 18.38 10.83
C TRP A 273 24.20 19.62 11.55
N ASP A 274 24.92 19.38 12.65
CA ASP A 274 25.72 20.40 13.32
C ASP A 274 27.10 20.55 12.66
N ASN A 275 27.36 21.72 12.11
CA ASN A 275 28.65 22.12 11.58
C ASN A 275 29.36 23.03 12.58
N ASN A 276 29.99 22.42 13.59
CA ASN A 276 30.79 23.10 14.61
C ASN A 276 30.01 24.20 15.36
N GLY A 277 28.83 23.84 15.87
CA GLY A 277 27.92 24.74 16.59
C GLY A 277 27.04 25.61 15.69
N THR A 278 27.03 25.35 14.37
CA THR A 278 26.16 26.04 13.41
C THR A 278 25.38 25.04 12.57
N TYR A 279 24.13 25.35 12.27
CA TYR A 279 23.31 24.50 11.40
C TYR A 279 23.85 24.45 9.97
N ALA A 280 23.90 23.25 9.40
CA ALA A 280 24.16 23.03 7.99
C ALA A 280 23.18 22.02 7.39
N ASN A 281 22.97 22.13 6.08
CA ASN A 281 22.22 21.18 5.29
C ASN A 281 22.80 21.04 3.88
N PHE A 282 22.49 19.93 3.23
CA PHE A 282 22.82 19.68 1.84
C PHE A 282 21.74 18.77 1.25
N GLY A 283 21.18 19.17 0.12
CA GLY A 283 20.09 18.43 -0.50
C GLY A 283 20.02 18.62 -2.00
N GLY A 284 19.21 17.77 -2.62
CA GLY A 284 18.90 17.78 -4.04
C GLY A 284 17.42 17.57 -4.27
N SER A 285 16.98 17.72 -5.52
CA SER A 285 15.59 17.51 -5.88
C SER A 285 15.44 16.67 -7.14
N LYS A 286 14.26 16.06 -7.28
CA LYS A 286 13.86 15.32 -8.46
C LYS A 286 12.46 15.77 -8.89
N THR A 287 12.39 16.37 -10.07
CA THR A 287 11.14 16.72 -10.75
C THR A 287 10.75 15.63 -11.73
N LEU A 288 9.47 15.27 -11.75
CA LEU A 288 8.90 14.35 -12.74
C LEU A 288 8.91 14.99 -14.13
N SER A 289 9.04 14.17 -15.16
CA SER A 289 8.94 14.66 -16.55
C SER A 289 7.50 14.92 -16.99
N ASP A 290 6.53 14.29 -16.33
CA ASP A 290 5.09 14.39 -16.59
C ASP A 290 4.32 13.98 -15.32
N GLY A 291 3.13 14.55 -15.14
CA GLY A 291 2.27 14.30 -13.96
C GLY A 291 2.81 14.86 -12.64
N ILE A 292 2.21 14.38 -11.54
CA ILE A 292 2.55 14.75 -10.15
C ILE A 292 2.67 13.51 -9.25
N PHE A 293 3.23 13.67 -8.06
CA PHE A 293 3.41 12.56 -7.09
C PHE A 293 2.12 12.05 -6.44
N ASN A 294 0.99 12.68 -6.76
CA ASN A 294 -0.35 12.24 -6.34
C ASN A 294 -1.08 11.39 -7.41
N ASP A 295 -0.46 11.15 -8.58
CA ASP A 295 -1.11 10.39 -9.65
C ASP A 295 -0.98 8.87 -9.46
N LYS A 296 0.11 8.40 -8.84
CA LYS A 296 0.43 6.98 -8.63
C LYS A 296 1.51 6.79 -7.56
N PHE A 297 1.76 5.56 -7.16
CA PHE A 297 2.85 5.24 -6.22
C PHE A 297 4.22 5.40 -6.85
N TYR A 298 5.18 5.83 -6.01
CA TYR A 298 6.60 5.87 -6.32
C TYR A 298 7.39 5.23 -5.18
N VAL A 299 8.59 4.74 -5.47
CA VAL A 299 9.51 4.26 -4.44
C VAL A 299 10.58 5.32 -4.19
N PHE A 300 10.57 5.86 -2.98
CA PHE A 300 11.58 6.77 -2.47
C PHE A 300 12.61 5.96 -1.71
N SER A 301 13.87 6.06 -2.12
CA SER A 301 14.93 5.23 -1.54
C SER A 301 16.15 6.03 -1.14
N ILE A 302 16.86 5.52 -0.13
CA ILE A 302 18.27 5.83 0.07
C ILE A 302 19.14 4.57 0.04
N ILE A 303 20.35 4.70 -0.49
CA ILE A 303 21.45 3.76 -0.24
C ILE A 303 22.45 4.50 0.64
N TRP A 304 22.64 4.01 1.85
CA TRP A 304 23.43 4.65 2.89
C TRP A 304 24.49 3.68 3.40
N ASP A 305 25.75 4.09 3.35
CA ASP A 305 26.88 3.37 3.95
C ASP A 305 27.77 4.35 4.74
N ALA A 306 28.91 3.86 5.24
CA ALA A 306 29.84 4.67 6.03
C ALA A 306 30.51 5.81 5.23
N GLU A 307 30.46 5.75 3.90
CA GLU A 307 31.09 6.71 3.00
C GLU A 307 30.09 7.71 2.43
N LYS A 308 28.86 7.30 2.14
CA LYS A 308 27.90 8.17 1.43
C LYS A 308 26.43 7.82 1.66
N ILE A 309 25.58 8.77 1.28
CA ILE A 309 24.13 8.59 1.13
C ILE A 309 23.74 8.95 -0.31
N ILE A 310 22.99 8.07 -0.96
CA ILE A 310 22.48 8.26 -2.33
C ILE A 310 20.96 8.21 -2.28
N TRP A 311 20.28 9.22 -2.81
CA TRP A 311 18.82 9.23 -2.97
C TRP A 311 18.42 8.74 -4.35
N LEU A 312 17.37 7.93 -4.39
CA LEU A 312 16.81 7.37 -5.60
C LEU A 312 15.30 7.58 -5.62
N LEU A 313 14.77 7.77 -6.84
CA LEU A 313 13.35 7.69 -7.14
C LEU A 313 13.16 6.56 -8.14
N ASP A 314 12.29 5.59 -7.83
CA ASP A 314 12.04 4.40 -8.65
C ASP A 314 13.34 3.69 -9.08
N ASN A 315 14.25 3.52 -8.10
CA ASN A 315 15.57 2.92 -8.29
C ASN A 315 16.52 3.71 -9.24
N VAL A 316 16.21 4.97 -9.55
CA VAL A 316 17.08 5.88 -10.32
C VAL A 316 17.71 6.93 -9.38
N PRO A 317 19.05 6.95 -9.21
CA PRO A 317 19.72 7.95 -8.40
C PRO A 317 19.51 9.38 -8.90
N TYR A 318 19.31 10.33 -7.99
CA TYR A 318 19.20 11.75 -8.33
C TYR A 318 20.02 12.69 -7.44
N HIS A 319 20.46 12.23 -6.26
CA HIS A 319 21.31 13.01 -5.37
C HIS A 319 22.27 12.11 -4.60
N GLU A 320 23.45 12.63 -4.24
CA GLU A 320 24.46 11.92 -3.46
C GLU A 320 25.25 12.91 -2.61
N ILE A 321 25.59 12.50 -1.38
CA ILE A 321 26.53 13.20 -0.50
C ILE A 321 27.64 12.25 -0.03
N ASP A 322 28.89 12.70 -0.09
CA ASP A 322 30.03 12.06 0.57
C ASP A 322 30.06 12.46 2.04
N ILE A 323 29.87 11.50 2.95
CA ILE A 323 29.86 11.72 4.39
C ILE A 323 31.21 11.43 5.05
N ARG A 324 32.25 10.96 4.32
CA ARG A 324 33.59 10.71 4.89
C ARG A 324 34.27 11.93 5.53
N PRO A 325 34.06 13.18 5.07
CA PRO A 325 34.64 14.34 5.72
C PRO A 325 34.35 14.42 7.23
N GLN A 326 35.29 15.00 7.98
CA GLN A 326 35.10 15.27 9.40
C GLN A 326 33.96 16.28 9.60
N GLY A 327 33.12 16.09 10.63
CA GLY A 327 31.95 16.93 10.90
C GLY A 327 30.66 16.47 10.23
N LEU A 328 30.62 15.22 9.76
CA LEU A 328 29.44 14.50 9.27
C LEU A 328 29.29 13.16 10.02
N ASP A 329 29.78 13.10 11.27
CA ASP A 329 29.82 11.88 12.09
C ASP A 329 28.42 11.45 12.56
N GLU A 330 27.45 12.36 12.50
CA GLU A 330 26.04 12.12 12.76
C GLU A 330 25.51 11.00 11.86
N PHE A 331 25.84 11.03 10.57
CA PHE A 331 25.38 10.07 9.55
C PHE A 331 26.08 8.70 9.61
N ARG A 332 26.86 8.43 10.66
CA ARG A 332 27.46 7.13 10.97
C ARG A 332 26.87 6.50 12.24
N ARG A 333 25.72 6.99 12.69
CA ARG A 333 25.01 6.54 13.90
C ARG A 333 23.66 5.88 13.53
N PRO A 334 22.98 5.23 14.49
CA PRO A 334 21.61 4.75 14.26
C PRO A 334 20.61 5.88 14.08
N PHE A 335 19.66 5.68 13.16
CA PHE A 335 18.54 6.58 12.87
C PHE A 335 17.21 5.80 12.95
N PHE A 336 16.17 6.46 13.47
CA PHE A 336 14.80 5.95 13.45
C PHE A 336 13.97 6.69 12.40
N PHE A 337 12.87 6.08 11.94
CA PHE A 337 11.98 6.67 10.93
C PHE A 337 10.98 7.65 11.54
N LEU A 338 10.59 8.64 10.74
CA LEU A 338 9.41 9.48 10.94
C LEU A 338 8.62 9.56 9.63
N LEU A 339 7.30 9.43 9.73
CA LEU A 339 6.35 9.62 8.63
C LEU A 339 5.28 10.62 9.08
N ASN A 340 5.06 11.69 8.30
CA ASN A 340 4.03 12.67 8.60
C ASN A 340 3.52 13.41 7.37
N VAL A 341 2.39 14.08 7.55
CA VAL A 341 1.91 15.14 6.65
C VAL A 341 1.73 16.41 7.46
N ALA A 342 2.65 17.37 7.36
CA ALA A 342 2.47 18.71 7.90
C ALA A 342 1.49 19.54 7.04
N VAL A 343 0.87 20.53 7.68
CA VAL A 343 -0.03 21.49 7.05
C VAL A 343 0.40 22.89 7.44
N GLY A 344 0.79 23.67 6.45
CA GLY A 344 1.39 24.97 6.66
C GLY A 344 2.83 24.89 7.14
N GLY A 345 3.55 26.00 7.03
CA GLY A 345 4.91 26.14 7.55
C GLY A 345 5.71 27.17 6.77
N ASN A 346 6.91 27.46 7.27
CA ASN A 346 7.81 28.45 6.67
C ASN A 346 8.16 28.11 5.22
N TRP A 347 8.38 26.82 4.92
CA TRP A 347 8.80 26.34 3.61
C TRP A 347 7.62 26.09 2.65
N PRO A 348 6.58 25.31 3.02
CA PRO A 348 5.47 25.07 2.10
C PRO A 348 4.57 26.29 1.90
N GLY A 349 4.67 27.31 2.78
CA GLY A 349 3.62 28.32 2.91
C GLY A 349 2.36 27.71 3.53
N TYR A 350 1.28 28.47 3.58
CA TYR A 350 0.04 28.04 4.24
C TYR A 350 -1.01 27.58 3.23
N PRO A 351 -1.95 26.70 3.63
CA PRO A 351 -3.15 26.43 2.85
C PRO A 351 -3.89 27.70 2.47
N ASN A 352 -4.54 27.66 1.31
CA ASN A 352 -5.34 28.74 0.77
C ASN A 352 -6.60 28.18 0.08
N ALA A 353 -7.37 29.06 -0.59
CA ALA A 353 -8.61 28.67 -1.26
C ALA A 353 -8.45 27.60 -2.38
N SER A 354 -7.23 27.32 -2.86
CA SER A 354 -6.99 26.23 -3.82
C SER A 354 -6.57 24.91 -3.15
N THR A 355 -6.50 24.86 -1.82
CA THR A 355 -6.14 23.66 -1.08
C THR A 355 -7.42 22.88 -0.77
N SER A 356 -7.52 21.65 -1.24
CA SER A 356 -8.63 20.75 -0.91
C SER A 356 -8.26 19.84 0.25
N PHE A 357 -9.21 19.60 1.16
CA PHE A 357 -9.07 18.65 2.26
C PHE A 357 -10.21 17.60 2.25
N PRO A 358 -9.97 16.37 2.75
CA PRO A 358 -8.68 15.88 3.24
C PRO A 358 -7.58 15.70 2.17
N GLN A 359 -6.36 15.47 2.65
CA GLN A 359 -5.18 15.10 1.87
C GLN A 359 -4.52 13.89 2.50
N ARG A 360 -4.10 12.92 1.69
CA ARG A 360 -3.62 11.63 2.16
C ARG A 360 -2.21 11.36 1.64
N MET A 361 -1.29 11.02 2.54
CA MET A 361 -0.11 10.23 2.19
C MET A 361 -0.44 8.77 2.42
N VAL A 362 -0.29 7.95 1.39
CA VAL A 362 -0.55 6.51 1.46
C VAL A 362 0.79 5.81 1.30
N VAL A 363 1.14 4.96 2.25
CA VAL A 363 2.38 4.19 2.26
C VAL A 363 2.02 2.71 2.15
N ASP A 364 2.58 2.06 1.13
CA ASP A 364 2.41 0.62 0.85
C ASP A 364 3.38 -0.21 1.68
N TYR A 365 4.64 0.19 1.72
CA TYR A 365 5.62 -0.44 2.60
C TYR A 365 6.79 0.48 2.95
N VAL A 366 7.45 0.11 4.04
CA VAL A 366 8.81 0.55 4.39
C VAL A 366 9.66 -0.71 4.49
N ARG A 367 10.75 -0.79 3.71
CA ARG A 367 11.65 -1.96 3.70
C ARG A 367 13.09 -1.51 3.93
N VAL A 368 13.79 -2.23 4.80
CA VAL A 368 15.19 -1.98 5.15
C VAL A 368 16.03 -3.20 4.84
N PHE A 369 17.04 -2.99 4.01
CA PHE A 369 18.01 -3.99 3.61
C PHE A 369 19.39 -3.59 4.10
N GLN A 370 20.16 -4.52 4.66
CA GLN A 370 21.53 -4.27 5.08
C GLN A 370 22.50 -5.19 4.36
N ALA A 371 23.72 -4.70 4.12
CA ALA A 371 24.78 -5.49 3.52
C ALA A 371 25.04 -6.77 4.33
N ASP A 372 25.36 -7.86 3.63
CA ASP A 372 25.57 -9.18 4.23
C ASP A 372 26.67 -9.23 5.31
#